data_AF-A0A368FTT5-F1
#
_entry.id   AF-A0A368FTT5-F1
#
_cell.length_a   1.000
_cell.length_b   1.000
_cell.length_c   1.000
_cell.angle_alpha   90.00
_cell.angle_beta   90.00
_cell.angle_gamma   90.00
#
_symmetry.space_group_name_H-M   'P 1'
#
loop_
_entity.id
_entity.type
_entity.pdbx_description
1 polymer ?
#
loop_
_entity_poly.entity_id
_entity_poly.type
_entity_poly.pdbx_seq_one_letter_code
_entity_poly.pdbx_strand_id
1 'polypeptide(L)'
;MMSCIIQKSMSTVMSAIFCYLSREKEFISAGRNILRELSDIGLCQDENRFKTVDGMLQSLNIHNLSDWRFIMITREPVDRFLSGFIDRCLRLVVMKSI
;
A
#
# COMPACT_ATOMS: atom_id res chain seq x y z
N MET A 1 4.76 4.62 -13.92
CA MET A 1 3.40 4.14 -13.53
C MET A 1 3.25 4.38 -12.04
N MET A 2 2.14 4.95 -11.61
CA MET A 2 1.90 5.35 -10.23
C MET A 2 0.63 4.67 -9.71
N SER A 3 0.66 4.16 -8.49
CA SER A 3 -0.54 3.63 -7.82
C SER A 3 -0.91 4.46 -6.60
N CYS A 4 -2.17 4.89 -6.54
CA CYS A 4 -2.74 5.42 -5.31
C CYS A 4 -3.04 4.27 -4.34
N ILE A 5 -2.61 4.42 -3.08
CA ILE A 5 -2.83 3.42 -2.03
C ILE A 5 -3.99 3.89 -1.14
N ILE A 6 -5.13 3.20 -1.25
CA ILE A 6 -6.33 3.43 -0.46
C ILE A 6 -6.53 2.27 0.53
N GLN A 7 -6.65 2.59 1.82
CA GLN A 7 -6.90 1.56 2.83
C GLN A 7 -8.21 0.81 2.56
N LYS A 8 -8.18 -0.51 2.84
CA LYS A 8 -9.31 -1.45 2.72
C LYS A 8 -9.83 -1.70 1.29
N SER A 9 -9.11 -1.29 0.25
CA SER A 9 -9.41 -1.66 -1.14
C SER A 9 -8.35 -2.58 -1.78
N MET A 10 -7.63 -3.37 -0.96
CA MET A 10 -6.52 -4.24 -1.41
C MET A 10 -5.36 -3.50 -2.11
N SER A 11 -5.32 -2.16 -2.12
CA SER A 11 -4.22 -1.41 -2.71
C SER A 11 -2.87 -1.68 -2.01
N THR A 12 -2.90 -2.19 -0.78
CA THR A 12 -1.70 -2.64 -0.06
C THR A 12 -0.99 -3.80 -0.75
N VAL A 13 -1.73 -4.64 -1.49
CA VAL A 13 -1.16 -5.69 -2.34
C VAL A 13 -0.28 -5.07 -3.44
N MET A 14 -0.72 -3.94 -4.01
CA MET A 14 0.07 -3.21 -5.00
C MET A 14 1.41 -2.70 -4.43
N SER A 15 1.41 -2.23 -3.17
CA SER A 15 2.68 -1.91 -2.49
C SER A 15 3.60 -3.12 -2.33
N ALA A 16 3.04 -4.30 -2.02
CA ALA A 16 3.83 -5.53 -1.89
C ALA A 16 4.39 -5.98 -3.25
N ILE A 17 3.63 -5.85 -4.33
CA ILE A 17 4.09 -6.12 -5.70
C ILE A 17 5.24 -5.17 -6.08
N PHE A 18 5.12 -3.87 -5.83
CA PHE A 18 6.22 -2.93 -6.12
C PHE A 18 7.47 -3.22 -5.30
N CYS A 19 7.32 -3.61 -4.03
CA CYS A 19 8.42 -4.03 -3.18
C CYS A 19 9.12 -5.29 -3.73
N TYR A 20 8.35 -6.30 -4.14
CA TYR A 20 8.88 -7.50 -4.78
C TYR A 20 9.66 -7.16 -6.06
N LEU A 21 9.11 -6.31 -6.93
CA LEU A 21 9.75 -5.92 -8.18
C LEU A 21 11.05 -5.12 -7.95
N SER A 22 11.12 -4.34 -6.87
CA SER A 22 12.31 -3.53 -6.55
C SER A 22 13.40 -4.32 -5.84
N ARG A 23 13.03 -5.27 -4.97
CA ARG A 23 13.95 -5.99 -4.08
C ARG A 23 13.60 -7.47 -3.96
N GLU A 24 13.48 -8.14 -5.10
CA GLU A 24 13.05 -9.55 -5.19
C GLU A 24 13.83 -10.48 -4.24
N LYS A 25 15.16 -10.39 -4.26
CA LYS A 25 16.02 -11.28 -3.45
C LYS A 25 15.80 -11.10 -1.95
N GLU A 26 15.70 -9.85 -1.48
CA GLU A 26 15.45 -9.52 -0.07
C GLU A 26 14.02 -9.90 0.34
N PHE A 27 13.06 -9.72 -0.57
CA PHE A 27 11.67 -10.09 -0.35
C PHE A 27 11.53 -11.61 -0.16
N ILE A 28 12.17 -12.41 -1.02
CA ILE A 28 12.15 -13.88 -0.95
C ILE A 28 12.95 -14.39 0.24
N SER A 29 14.15 -13.85 0.50
CA SER A 29 15.00 -14.29 1.61
C SER A 29 14.40 -14.01 2.98
N ALA A 30 13.61 -12.93 3.10
CA ALA A 30 12.83 -12.62 4.30
C ALA A 30 11.60 -13.53 4.48
N GLY A 31 11.35 -14.50 3.58
CA GLY A 31 10.22 -15.43 3.65
C GLY A 31 8.86 -14.73 3.52
N ARG A 32 8.80 -13.57 2.85
CA ARG A 32 7.59 -12.76 2.76
C ARG A 32 6.66 -13.26 1.67
N ASN A 33 5.37 -13.04 1.87
CA ASN A 33 4.33 -13.38 0.93
C ASN A 33 3.48 -12.13 0.63
N ILE A 34 3.19 -11.90 -0.65
CA ILE A 34 2.37 -10.78 -1.14
C ILE A 34 1.00 -10.70 -0.45
N LEU A 35 0.47 -11.85 0.00
CA LEU A 35 -0.84 -11.99 0.63
C LEU A 35 -0.81 -11.94 2.17
N ARG A 36 0.37 -12.04 2.82
CA ARG A 36 0.47 -12.15 4.28
C ARG A 36 0.81 -10.79 4.91
N GLU A 37 0.22 -10.56 6.09
CA GLU A 37 0.11 -9.27 6.78
C GLU A 37 1.33 -8.34 6.71
N LEU A 38 1.03 -7.07 6.45
CA LEU A 38 1.90 -5.90 6.44
C LEU A 38 2.42 -5.52 7.84
N SER A 39 2.59 -6.44 8.79
CA SER A 39 3.17 -6.09 10.10
C SER A 39 4.64 -5.68 9.98
N ASP A 40 5.25 -6.03 8.85
CA ASP A 40 6.69 -5.97 8.63
C ASP A 40 7.05 -4.87 7.59
N ILE A 41 6.33 -3.74 7.60
CA ILE A 41 6.36 -2.68 6.56
C ILE A 41 7.78 -2.16 6.24
N GLY A 42 8.77 -2.38 7.12
CA GLY A 42 10.11 -1.80 7.03
C GLY A 42 10.91 -2.07 5.75
N LEU A 43 10.78 -3.23 5.09
CA LEU A 43 11.69 -3.63 4.00
C LEU A 43 11.68 -2.65 2.80
N CYS A 44 10.51 -2.11 2.47
CA CYS A 44 10.31 -1.19 1.35
C CYS A 44 9.51 0.05 1.78
N GLN A 45 9.54 0.41 3.07
CA GLN A 45 8.64 1.44 3.61
C GLN A 45 8.93 2.82 3.02
N ASP A 46 10.19 3.08 2.70
CA ASP A 46 10.71 4.41 2.34
C ASP A 46 11.07 4.55 0.86
N GLU A 47 11.02 3.46 0.08
CA GLU A 47 11.34 3.51 -1.34
C GLU A 47 10.08 3.59 -2.21
N ASN A 48 10.09 4.52 -3.16
CA ASN A 48 9.03 4.73 -4.15
C ASN A 48 7.63 4.99 -3.55
N ARG A 49 7.59 5.53 -2.32
CA ARG A 49 6.36 5.94 -1.63
C ARG A 49 6.36 7.44 -1.42
N PHE A 50 5.37 8.09 -2.02
CA PHE A 50 5.21 9.54 -1.94
C PHE A 50 3.84 9.89 -1.41
N LYS A 51 3.77 10.91 -0.55
CA LYS A 51 2.51 11.41 0.01
C LYS A 51 1.69 12.20 -1.01
N THR A 52 2.37 12.87 -1.93
CA THR A 52 1.77 13.72 -2.96
C THR A 52 2.47 13.48 -4.30
N VAL A 53 1.74 13.74 -5.39
CA VAL A 53 2.30 13.67 -6.76
C VAL A 53 3.39 14.72 -6.93
N ASP A 54 3.18 15.94 -6.43
CA ASP A 54 4.19 17.01 -6.52
C ASP A 54 5.48 16.65 -5.78
N GLY A 55 5.37 16.02 -4.61
CA GLY A 55 6.53 15.55 -3.85
C GLY A 55 7.31 14.46 -4.59
N MET A 56 6.62 13.58 -5.32
CA MET A 56 7.25 12.62 -6.22
C MET A 56 7.97 13.32 -7.39
N LEU A 57 7.30 14.26 -8.06
CA LEU A 57 7.86 14.98 -9.21
C LEU A 57 9.16 15.70 -8.84
N GLN A 58 9.17 16.37 -7.69
CA GLN A 58 10.35 17.05 -7.15
C GLN A 58 11.44 16.05 -6.78
N SER A 59 11.10 14.98 -6.05
CA SER A 59 12.09 14.00 -5.59
C SER A 59 12.74 13.19 -6.71
N LEU A 60 12.01 12.96 -7.81
CA LEU A 60 12.49 12.19 -8.96
C LEU A 60 12.94 13.07 -10.13
N ASN A 61 12.92 14.40 -9.95
CA ASN A 61 13.23 15.40 -10.98
C ASN A 61 12.49 15.16 -12.31
N ILE A 62 11.19 14.89 -12.21
CA ILE A 62 10.31 14.65 -13.36
C ILE A 62 9.61 15.95 -13.73
N HIS A 63 9.79 16.41 -14.96
CA HIS A 63 9.19 17.65 -15.46
C HIS A 63 7.89 17.42 -16.24
N ASN A 64 7.62 16.19 -16.69
CA ASN A 64 6.44 15.86 -17.48
C ASN A 64 5.81 14.53 -17.05
N LEU A 65 4.48 14.54 -16.89
CA LEU A 65 3.65 13.39 -16.52
C LEU A 65 3.01 12.67 -17.71
N SER A 66 3.26 13.11 -18.96
CA SER A 66 2.60 12.57 -20.15
C SER A 66 2.74 11.04 -20.30
N ASP A 67 3.87 10.48 -19.87
CA ASP A 67 4.16 9.05 -20.00
C ASP A 67 3.75 8.24 -18.75
N TRP A 68 3.18 8.93 -17.74
CA TRP A 68 2.82 8.33 -16.47
C TRP A 68 1.37 7.84 -16.49
N ARG A 69 1.21 6.53 -16.30
CA ARG A 69 -0.09 5.91 -16.04
C ARG A 69 -0.40 5.88 -14.55
N PHE A 70 -1.56 6.42 -14.18
CA PHE A 70 -2.10 6.41 -12.82
C PHE A 70 -3.09 5.27 -12.66
N ILE A 71 -2.88 4.42 -11.66
CA ILE A 71 -3.78 3.32 -11.33
C ILE A 71 -4.28 3.44 -9.89
N MET A 72 -5.49 2.94 -9.66
CA MET A 72 -6.11 2.90 -8.35
C MET A 72 -6.99 1.67 -8.27
N ILE A 73 -6.86 0.93 -7.17
CA ILE A 73 -7.76 -0.19 -6.88
C ILE A 73 -8.85 0.32 -5.96
N THR A 74 -10.08 0.25 -6.43
CA THR A 74 -11.28 0.59 -5.68
C THR A 74 -12.00 -0.67 -5.20
N ARG A 75 -12.88 -0.49 -4.22
CA ARG A 75 -13.80 -1.50 -3.71
C ARG A 75 -15.18 -0.85 -3.60
N GLU A 76 -16.24 -1.65 -3.63
CA GLU A 76 -17.60 -1.16 -3.36
C GLU A 76 -17.60 -0.30 -2.07
N PRO A 77 -18.13 0.94 -2.12
CA PRO A 77 -18.03 1.90 -1.03
C PRO A 77 -18.57 1.43 0.32
N VAL A 78 -19.71 0.73 0.34
CA VAL A 78 -20.36 0.23 1.57
C VAL A 78 -19.52 -0.86 2.22
N ASP A 79 -19.07 -1.84 1.44
CA ASP A 79 -18.17 -2.90 1.86
C ASP A 79 -16.86 -2.35 2.43
N ARG A 80 -16.27 -1.37 1.73
CA ARG A 80 -15.04 -0.71 2.17
C ARG A 80 -15.25 0.00 3.50
N PHE A 81 -16.37 0.71 3.65
CA PHE A 81 -16.73 1.39 4.88
C PHE A 81 -16.91 0.40 6.03
N LEU A 82 -17.72 -0.64 5.84
CA LEU A 82 -17.96 -1.67 6.85
C LEU A 82 -16.66 -2.36 7.27
N SER A 83 -15.81 -2.74 6.30
CA SER A 83 -14.49 -3.32 6.59
C SER A 83 -13.60 -2.38 7.40
N GLY A 84 -13.60 -1.08 7.08
CA GLY A 84 -12.87 -0.06 7.83
C GLY A 84 -13.43 0.17 9.24
N PHE A 85 -14.75 0.21 9.38
CA PHE A 85 -15.45 0.39 10.65
C PHE A 85 -15.19 -0.79 11.60
N ILE A 86 -15.34 -2.03 11.11
CA ILE A 86 -15.06 -3.24 11.90
C ILE A 86 -13.61 -3.21 12.39
N ASP A 87 -12.66 -2.89 11.51
CA ASP A 87 -11.24 -2.88 11.83
C ASP A 87 -10.86 -1.80 12.86
N ARG A 88 -11.36 -0.57 12.69
CA ARG A 88 -11.00 0.57 13.56
C ARG A 88 -11.82 0.64 14.84
N CYS A 89 -13.09 0.24 14.81
CA CYS A 89 -14.03 0.50 15.90
C CYS A 89 -14.42 -0.77 16.67
N LEU A 90 -14.45 -1.94 16.02
CA LEU A 90 -14.89 -3.18 16.68
C LEU A 90 -13.72 -4.09 17.07
N ARG A 91 -12.70 -4.23 16.22
CA ARG A 91 -11.57 -5.14 16.45
C ARG A 91 -10.71 -4.73 17.65
N LEU A 92 -10.57 -3.42 17.92
CA LEU A 92 -9.91 -2.88 19.11
C LEU A 92 -10.68 -3.12 20.41
N VAL A 93 -12.01 -3.31 20.32
CA VAL A 93 -12.86 -3.59 21.48
C VAL A 93 -12.75 -5.06 21.87
N VAL A 94 -12.69 -5.98 20.90
CA VAL A 94 -12.60 -7.43 21.15
C VAL A 94 -11.28 -7.82 21.83
N MET A 95 -10.15 -7.19 21.48
CA MET A 95 -8.86 -7.47 22.13
C MET A 95 -8.73 -6.87 23.55
N LYS A 96 -9.65 -5.98 23.96
CA LYS A 96 -9.68 -5.41 25.32
C LYS A 96 -10.58 -6.17 26.30
N SER A 97 -11.35 -7.15 25.83
CA SER A 97 -12.28 -7.95 26.63
C SER A 97 -11.84 -9.40 26.85
N ILE A 98 -10.58 -9.75 26.56
CA ILE A 98 -9.94 -11.02 26.93
C ILE A 98 -8.78 -10.73 27.87
#